data_AF-A0A285HS24-F1
#
_entry.id   AF-A0A285HS24-F1
#
_cell.length_a   1.000
_cell.length_b   1.000
_cell.length_c   1.000
_cell.angle_alpha   90.00
_cell.angle_beta   90.00
_cell.angle_gamma   90.00
#
_symmetry.space_group_name_H-M   'P 1'
#
loop_
_entity.id
_entity.type
_entity.pdbx_description
1 polymer ?
#
loop_
_entity_poly.entity_id
_entity_poly.type
_entity_poly.pdbx_seq_one_letter_code
_entity_poly.pdbx_strand_id
1 'polypeptide(L)'
;MAQDVREAVAGLSEYVLVGHSMGGKVAQLVAAGQPDGLTGLVLVAPAPAEPAEMITPEYQGQLSHAYDSMETVTFARDHILTASPLPDHLAAQVIEDSLSAGPEAPGALAAYLK
;
A
#
# COMPACT_ATOMS: atom_id res chain seq x y z
N MET A 1 -0.37 -3.12 8.42
CA MET A 1 0.51 -3.76 7.41
C MET A 1 1.93 -4.01 7.94
N ALA A 2 2.82 -3.01 8.09
CA ALA A 2 4.18 -3.29 8.56
C ALA A 2 4.22 -3.88 9.99
N GLN A 3 3.33 -3.43 10.86
CA GLN A 3 3.18 -4.00 12.19
C GLN A 3 2.71 -5.46 12.12
N ASP A 4 1.68 -5.75 11.34
CA ASP A 4 1.14 -7.09 11.15
C ASP A 4 2.21 -8.05 10.61
N VAL A 5 3.07 -7.58 9.69
CA VAL A 5 4.22 -8.36 9.22
C VAL A 5 5.22 -8.62 10.34
N ARG A 6 5.53 -7.62 11.19
CA ARG A 6 6.43 -7.81 12.35
C ARG A 6 5.87 -8.85 13.32
N GLU A 7 4.58 -8.82 13.58
CA GLU A 7 3.90 -9.79 14.42
C GLU A 7 3.92 -11.19 13.80
N ALA A 8 3.69 -11.30 12.50
CA ALA A 8 3.71 -12.57 11.78
C ALA A 8 5.08 -13.25 11.78
N VAL A 9 6.18 -12.49 11.82
CA VAL A 9 7.55 -13.02 11.86
C VAL A 9 8.14 -13.09 13.27
N ALA A 10 7.38 -12.69 14.30
CA ALA A 10 7.86 -12.70 15.67
C ALA A 10 8.21 -14.13 16.13
N GLY A 11 9.42 -14.31 16.66
CA GLY A 11 9.91 -15.60 17.13
C GLY A 11 10.52 -16.51 16.04
N LEU A 12 10.54 -16.08 14.78
CA LEU A 12 11.34 -16.75 13.76
C LEU A 12 12.83 -16.48 13.99
N SER A 13 13.64 -17.53 13.97
CA SER A 13 15.09 -17.42 14.19
C SER A 13 15.89 -17.08 12.92
N GLU A 14 15.34 -17.36 11.74
CA GLU A 14 15.95 -17.08 10.45
C GLU A 14 14.87 -16.98 9.36
N TYR A 15 14.83 -15.88 8.61
CA TYR A 15 13.91 -15.68 7.50
C TYR A 15 14.40 -14.63 6.50
N VAL A 16 13.91 -14.74 5.26
CA VAL A 16 14.04 -13.72 4.22
C VAL A 16 12.68 -13.08 3.99
N LEU A 17 12.64 -11.75 3.97
CA LEU A 17 11.42 -11.01 3.65
C LEU A 17 11.38 -10.69 2.15
N VAL A 18 10.31 -11.10 1.47
CA VAL A 18 10.11 -10.83 0.04
C VAL A 18 8.93 -9.87 -0.12
N GLY A 19 9.18 -8.67 -0.64
CA GLY A 19 8.16 -7.65 -0.87
C GLY A 19 7.98 -7.34 -2.35
N HIS A 20 6.75 -7.47 -2.86
CA HIS A 20 6.38 -7.10 -4.23
C HIS A 20 5.51 -5.83 -4.27
N SER A 21 5.81 -4.87 -5.15
CA SER A 21 5.06 -3.62 -5.30
C SER A 21 4.87 -2.89 -3.95
N MET A 22 3.64 -2.64 -3.51
CA MET A 22 3.34 -2.10 -2.16
C MET A 22 3.95 -2.95 -1.04
N GLY A 23 3.96 -4.28 -1.19
CA GLY A 23 4.61 -5.19 -0.25
C GLY A 23 6.12 -4.93 -0.13
N GLY A 24 6.75 -4.39 -1.17
CA GLY A 24 8.14 -3.93 -1.13
C GLY A 24 8.36 -2.77 -0.15
N LYS A 25 7.47 -1.78 -0.14
CA LYS A 25 7.52 -0.66 0.81
C LYS A 25 7.30 -1.14 2.25
N VAL A 26 6.32 -2.02 2.44
CA VAL A 26 6.09 -2.67 3.74
C VAL A 26 7.34 -3.43 4.19
N ALA A 27 7.96 -4.20 3.30
CA ALA A 27 9.18 -4.94 3.60
C ALA A 27 10.37 -4.04 3.94
N GLN A 28 10.54 -2.91 3.24
CA GLN A 28 11.53 -1.89 3.59
C GLN A 28 11.30 -1.31 4.98
N LEU A 29 10.06 -0.94 5.33
CA LEU A 29 9.70 -0.41 6.66
C LEU A 29 9.89 -1.43 7.79
N VAL A 30 9.67 -2.72 7.51
CA VAL A 30 9.95 -3.80 8.47
C VAL A 30 11.45 -3.95 8.66
N ALA A 31 12.21 -4.11 7.55
CA ALA A 31 13.65 -4.32 7.57
C ALA A 31 14.43 -3.14 8.17
N ALA A 32 13.97 -1.91 8.00
CA ALA A 32 14.57 -0.72 8.62
C ALA A 32 14.58 -0.79 10.17
N GLY A 33 13.65 -1.53 10.76
CA GLY A 33 13.61 -1.81 12.20
C GLY A 33 14.57 -2.91 12.67
N GLN A 34 15.34 -3.52 11.76
CA GLN A 34 16.30 -4.59 12.03
C GLN A 34 15.75 -5.71 12.93
N PRO A 35 14.61 -6.34 12.57
CA PRO A 35 14.02 -7.37 13.41
C PRO A 35 14.93 -8.60 13.50
N ASP A 36 14.97 -9.22 14.68
CA ASP A 36 15.71 -10.45 14.91
C ASP A 36 15.32 -11.53 13.89
N GLY A 37 16.29 -12.35 13.49
CA GLY A 37 16.10 -13.43 12.54
C GLY A 37 16.00 -13.02 11.07
N LEU A 38 15.91 -11.72 10.73
CA LEU A 38 15.93 -11.28 9.33
C LEU A 38 17.33 -11.44 8.74
N THR A 39 17.50 -12.39 7.81
CA THR A 39 18.79 -12.68 7.16
C THR A 39 18.89 -12.15 5.74
N GLY A 40 17.78 -11.72 5.14
CA GLY A 40 17.77 -11.13 3.80
C GLY A 40 16.49 -10.40 3.44
N LEU A 41 16.59 -9.51 2.46
CA LEU A 41 15.47 -8.74 1.90
C LEU A 41 15.48 -8.86 0.38
N VAL A 42 14.36 -9.26 -0.21
CA VAL A 42 14.16 -9.30 -1.66
C VAL A 42 13.05 -8.33 -2.03
N LEU A 43 13.35 -7.40 -2.93
CA LEU A 43 12.40 -6.38 -3.39
C LEU A 43 12.08 -6.59 -4.87
N VAL A 44 10.81 -6.81 -5.18
CA VAL A 44 10.33 -7.02 -6.55
C VAL A 44 9.46 -5.85 -6.96
N ALA A 45 9.94 -5.03 -7.89
CA ALA A 45 9.28 -3.81 -8.33
C ALA A 45 8.77 -2.92 -7.16
N PRO A 46 9.59 -2.64 -6.12
CA PRO A 46 9.16 -1.78 -5.02
C PRO A 46 9.02 -0.34 -5.49
N ALA A 47 8.25 0.46 -4.75
CA ALA A 47 8.45 1.90 -4.76
C ALA A 47 9.86 2.25 -4.23
N PRO A 48 10.45 3.40 -4.60
CA PRO A 48 11.66 3.87 -3.94
C PRO A 48 11.48 4.00 -2.41
N ALA A 49 12.57 3.85 -1.67
CA ALA A 49 12.55 3.91 -0.20
C ALA A 49 12.07 5.27 0.30
N GLU A 50 12.55 6.34 -0.33
CA GLU A 50 12.05 7.71 -0.13
C GLU A 50 10.95 8.03 -1.16
N PRO A 51 9.93 8.82 -0.81
CA PRO A 51 8.96 9.31 -1.79
C PRO A 51 9.66 10.11 -2.90
N ALA A 52 9.16 10.01 -4.14
CA ALA A 52 9.64 10.87 -5.23
C ALA A 52 9.35 12.35 -4.90
N GLU A 53 10.15 13.28 -5.41
CA GLU A 53 10.02 14.73 -5.10
C GLU A 53 8.62 15.30 -5.37
N MET A 54 7.91 14.73 -6.35
CA MET A 54 6.53 15.08 -6.69
C MET A 54 5.47 14.67 -5.64
N ILE A 55 5.85 13.84 -4.66
CA ILE A 55 4.98 13.34 -3.60
C ILE A 55 5.09 14.25 -2.37
N THR A 56 4.39 15.39 -2.41
CA THR A 56 4.35 16.35 -1.29
C THR A 56 3.54 15.80 -0.11
N PRO A 57 3.74 16.29 1.12
CA PRO A 57 2.94 15.88 2.28
C PRO A 57 1.43 16.06 2.08
N GLU A 58 1.02 17.11 1.37
CA GLU A 58 -0.38 17.35 1.03
C GLU A 58 -0.90 16.28 0.06
N TYR A 59 -0.12 15.92 -0.96
CA TYR A 59 -0.48 14.85 -1.87
C TYR A 59 -0.52 13.49 -1.16
N GLN A 60 0.38 13.26 -0.20
CA GLN A 60 0.32 12.09 0.67
C GLN A 60 -0.99 12.05 1.48
N GLY A 61 -1.40 13.20 2.05
CA GLY A 61 -2.68 13.34 2.73
C GLY A 61 -3.85 12.96 1.82
N GLN A 62 -3.88 13.47 0.60
CA GLN A 62 -4.94 13.13 -0.37
C GLN A 62 -4.99 11.64 -0.68
N LEU A 63 -3.82 11.04 -0.95
CA LEU A 63 -3.72 9.62 -1.24
C LEU A 63 -4.17 8.75 -0.05
N SER A 64 -3.98 9.20 1.19
CA SER A 64 -4.46 8.48 2.39
C SER A 64 -5.99 8.39 2.48
N HIS A 65 -6.72 9.31 1.83
CA HIS A 65 -8.18 9.38 1.79
C HIS A 65 -8.78 8.83 0.48
N ALA A 66 -7.97 8.16 -0.35
CA ALA A 66 -8.35 7.68 -1.68
C ALA A 66 -9.56 6.70 -1.70
N TYR A 67 -9.95 6.15 -0.55
CA TYR A 67 -11.04 5.18 -0.43
C TYR A 67 -12.18 5.64 0.49
N ASP A 68 -12.18 6.89 0.95
CA ASP A 68 -13.12 7.40 1.95
C ASP A 68 -14.52 7.68 1.40
N SER A 69 -14.64 7.98 0.11
CA SER A 69 -15.92 8.33 -0.52
C SER A 69 -15.98 7.89 -1.98
N MET A 70 -17.20 7.88 -2.54
CA MET A 70 -17.39 7.63 -3.97
C MET A 70 -16.55 8.56 -4.85
N GLU A 71 -16.39 9.83 -4.42
CA GLU A 71 -15.60 10.82 -5.14
C GLU A 71 -14.10 10.47 -5.12
N THR A 72 -13.55 10.14 -3.94
CA THR A 72 -12.12 9.83 -3.83
C THR A 72 -11.77 8.50 -4.48
N VAL A 73 -12.65 7.49 -4.39
CA VAL A 73 -12.50 6.21 -5.09
C VAL A 73 -12.55 6.40 -6.61
N THR A 74 -13.49 7.22 -7.10
CA THR A 74 -13.60 7.55 -8.52
C THR A 74 -12.33 8.24 -9.02
N PHE A 75 -11.83 9.22 -8.28
CA PHE A 75 -10.58 9.90 -8.61
C PHE A 75 -9.39 8.94 -8.65
N ALA A 76 -9.23 8.08 -7.63
CA ALA A 76 -8.14 7.12 -7.57
C ALA A 76 -8.21 6.11 -8.73
N ARG A 77 -9.40 5.61 -9.06
CA ARG A 77 -9.63 4.73 -10.21
C ARG A 77 -9.20 5.41 -11.51
N ASP A 78 -9.75 6.58 -11.81
CA ASP A 78 -9.62 7.23 -13.12
C ASP A 78 -8.25 7.87 -13.37
N HIS A 79 -7.54 8.26 -12.32
CA HIS A 79 -6.29 9.01 -12.45
C HIS A 79 -5.04 8.30 -11.93
N ILE A 80 -5.19 7.25 -11.13
CA ILE A 80 -4.05 6.58 -10.47
C ILE A 80 -3.97 5.10 -10.85
N LEU A 81 -5.09 4.38 -10.77
CA LEU A 81 -5.09 2.91 -10.80
C LEU A 81 -5.42 2.32 -12.17
N THR A 82 -6.04 3.09 -13.05
CA THR A 82 -6.39 2.64 -14.39
C THR A 82 -5.70 3.47 -15.46
N ALA A 83 -5.14 2.78 -16.46
CA ALA A 83 -4.54 3.43 -17.62
C ALA A 83 -5.58 3.83 -18.67
N SER A 84 -6.81 3.31 -18.58
CA SER A 84 -7.90 3.55 -19.53
C SER A 84 -9.25 3.43 -18.81
N PRO A 85 -10.29 4.12 -19.31
CA PRO A 85 -11.62 4.06 -18.70
C PRO A 85 -12.14 2.63 -18.59
N LEU A 86 -12.78 2.33 -17.46
CA LEU A 86 -13.47 1.05 -17.26
C LEU A 86 -14.88 1.11 -17.87
N PRO A 87 -15.41 -0.02 -18.37
CA PRO A 87 -16.84 -0.17 -18.64
C PRO A 87 -17.69 0.16 -17.41
N ASP A 88 -18.86 0.77 -17.61
CA ASP A 88 -19.72 1.29 -16.53
C ASP A 88 -20.00 0.29 -15.41
N HIS A 89 -20.27 -0.97 -15.75
CA HIS A 89 -20.53 -2.02 -14.76
C HIS A 89 -19.32 -2.33 -13.86
N LEU A 90 -18.10 -2.29 -14.41
CA LEU A 90 -16.87 -2.48 -13.64
C LEU A 90 -16.55 -1.22 -12.83
N ALA A 91 -16.79 -0.03 -13.38
CA ALA A 91 -16.60 1.22 -12.66
C ALA A 91 -17.51 1.29 -11.41
N ALA A 92 -18.77 0.86 -11.54
CA ALA A 92 -19.71 0.77 -10.43
C ALA A 92 -19.27 -0.28 -9.40
N GLN A 93 -18.84 -1.46 -9.86
CA GLN A 93 -18.36 -2.52 -8.96
C GLN A 93 -17.13 -2.07 -8.15
N VAL A 94 -16.16 -1.39 -8.77
CA VAL A 94 -14.97 -0.87 -8.06
C VAL A 94 -15.37 0.07 -6.92
N ILE A 95 -16.39 0.92 -7.13
CA ILE A 95 -16.89 1.81 -6.08
C ILE A 95 -17.52 1.01 -4.94
N GLU A 96 -18.40 0.06 -5.26
CA GLU A 96 -19.05 -0.78 -4.26
C GLU A 96 -18.04 -1.57 -3.42
N ASP A 97 -17.11 -2.28 -4.09
CA ASP A 97 -16.09 -3.09 -3.44
C ASP A 97 -15.20 -2.21 -2.53
N SER A 98 -14.79 -1.03 -3.02
CA SER A 98 -13.92 -0.11 -2.26
C SER A 98 -14.60 0.43 -1.00
N LEU A 99 -15.89 0.76 -1.08
CA LEU A 99 -16.64 1.35 0.04
C LEU A 99 -17.22 0.30 0.99
N SER A 100 -17.28 -0.96 0.56
CA SER A 100 -17.71 -2.10 1.40
C SER A 100 -16.64 -2.55 2.40
N ALA A 101 -15.39 -2.08 2.23
CA ALA A 101 -14.29 -2.42 3.10
C ALA A 101 -14.54 -1.87 4.53
N GLY A 102 -14.43 -2.74 5.54
CA GLY A 102 -14.60 -2.35 6.94
C GLY A 102 -13.52 -1.34 7.40
N PRO A 103 -13.71 -0.68 8.56
CA PRO A 103 -12.78 0.34 9.06
C PRO A 103 -11.36 -0.19 9.35
N GLU A 104 -11.17 -1.51 9.38
CA GLU A 104 -9.85 -2.15 9.54
C GLU A 104 -9.13 -2.42 8.21
N ALA A 105 -9.77 -2.22 7.06
CA ALA A 105 -9.10 -2.34 5.78
C ALA A 105 -8.13 -1.16 5.63
N PRO A 106 -6.79 -1.39 5.65
CA PRO A 106 -5.86 -0.29 5.46
C PRO A 106 -6.11 0.27 4.07
N GLY A 107 -6.45 1.57 3.97
CA GLY A 107 -6.53 2.27 2.68
C GLY A 107 -5.24 1.96 1.92
N ALA A 108 -5.36 1.22 0.82
CA ALA A 108 -4.23 0.55 0.14
C ALA A 108 -3.14 1.52 -0.35
N LEU A 109 -3.39 2.83 -0.27
CA LEU A 109 -2.48 3.89 -0.70
C LEU A 109 -1.75 4.57 0.47
N ALA A 110 -2.26 4.46 1.70
CA ALA A 110 -1.63 5.06 2.89
C ALA A 110 -0.27 4.44 3.24
N ALA A 111 -0.05 3.18 2.85
CA ALA A 111 1.23 2.49 3.05
C ALA A 111 2.32 2.93 2.07
N TYR A 112 1.97 3.62 0.97
CA TYR A 112 2.93 4.08 -0.05
C TYR A 112 3.73 5.32 0.38
N LEU A 113 3.29 5.97 1.47
CA LEU A 113 3.57 7.37 1.77
C LEU A 113 4.30 7.57 3.11
N LYS A 114 4.60 6.47 3.80
CA LYS A 114 5.54 6.42 4.93
C LYS A 114 6.87 5.86 4.45
#